data_AF-W8SQ20-F1
#
_entry.id   AF-W8SQ20-F1
#
_cell.length_a   1.000
_cell.length_b   1.000
_cell.length_c   1.000
_cell.angle_alpha   90.00
_cell.angle_beta   90.00
_cell.angle_gamma   90.00
#
_symmetry.space_group_name_H-M   'P 1'
#
loop_
_entity.id
_entity.type
_entity.pdbx_description
1 polymer ?
#
loop_
_entity_poly.entity_id
_entity_poly.type
_entity_poly.pdbx_seq_one_letter_code
_entity_poly.pdbx_strand_id
1 'polypeptide(L)'
;MVRMTTCGNAVCGTIIRTFDETGEYQSENIGRQIVIDMVPQGDGRYEGSVYRPSNDRIYIGRMEVDGDRLSLRGCVAGGLLCARQNWVRLQ
;
A
#
# COMPACT_ATOMS: atom_id res chain seq x y z
N MET A 1 -5.41 -8.56 2.00
CA MET A 1 -6.30 -7.40 2.18
C MET A 1 -5.67 -6.41 3.13
N VAL A 2 -5.88 -5.12 2.86
CA VAL A 2 -5.31 -4.01 3.63
C VAL A 2 -6.46 -3.13 4.11
N ARG A 3 -6.47 -2.78 5.40
CA ARG A 3 -7.38 -1.78 5.96
C ARG A 3 -6.72 -0.43 5.87
N MET A 4 -7.31 0.48 5.12
CA MET A 4 -6.86 1.87 5.01
C MET A 4 -7.52 2.72 6.11
N THR A 5 -6.76 3.59 6.75
CA THR A 5 -7.23 4.52 7.78
C THR A 5 -6.51 5.87 7.66
N THR A 6 -7.12 6.93 8.17
CA THR A 6 -6.41 8.19 8.41
C THR A 6 -5.40 8.04 9.54
N CYS A 7 -4.21 8.62 9.37
CA CYS A 7 -3.14 8.66 10.37
C CYS A 7 -2.52 10.07 10.35
N GLY A 8 -2.98 10.95 11.23
CA GLY A 8 -2.61 12.37 11.17
C GLY A 8 -3.15 13.04 9.90
N ASN A 9 -2.26 13.69 9.13
CA ASN A 9 -2.58 14.30 7.84
C ASN A 9 -2.40 13.35 6.63
N ALA A 10 -2.13 12.06 6.89
CA ALA A 10 -1.86 11.07 5.87
C ALA A 10 -2.90 9.93 5.90
N VAL A 11 -2.77 9.02 4.93
CA VAL A 11 -3.44 7.73 4.89
C VAL A 11 -2.43 6.62 5.13
N CYS A 12 -2.76 5.70 6.02
CA CYS A 12 -1.97 4.51 6.35
C CYS A 12 -2.78 3.25 6.05
N GLY A 13 -2.09 2.13 5.85
CA GLY A 13 -2.72 0.86 5.54
C GLY A 13 -2.07 -0.30 6.27
N THR A 14 -2.88 -1.12 6.95
CA THR A 14 -2.42 -2.28 7.72
C THR A 14 -2.88 -3.57 7.07
N ILE A 15 -2.01 -4.57 7.01
CA ILE A 15 -2.35 -5.91 6.52
C ILE A 15 -3.28 -6.57 7.54
N ILE A 16 -4.51 -6.90 7.12
CA ILE A 16 -5.52 -7.50 8.02
C ILE A 16 -5.84 -8.95 7.71
N ARG A 17 -5.64 -9.38 6.45
CA ARG A 17 -5.89 -10.75 5.98
C ARG A 17 -4.93 -11.08 4.86
N THR A 18 -4.47 -12.32 4.78
CA THR A 18 -3.54 -12.80 3.74
C THR A 18 -4.09 -14.03 3.06
N PHE A 19 -3.79 -14.17 1.77
CA PHE A 19 -4.32 -15.25 0.93
C PHE A 19 -3.22 -15.78 0.03
N ASP A 20 -3.23 -17.08 -0.21
CA ASP A 20 -2.44 -17.76 -1.23
C ASP A 20 -3.36 -18.58 -2.14
N GLU A 21 -2.79 -19.50 -2.93
CA GLU A 21 -3.54 -20.36 -3.85
C GLU A 21 -4.48 -21.36 -3.15
N THR A 22 -4.26 -21.65 -1.87
CA THR A 22 -5.05 -22.60 -1.07
C THR A 22 -6.16 -21.92 -0.27
N GLY A 23 -6.07 -20.61 -0.06
CA GLY A 23 -7.07 -19.83 0.65
C GLY A 23 -6.46 -18.81 1.60
N GLU A 24 -7.20 -18.48 2.66
CA GLU A 24 -6.70 -17.59 3.71
C GLU A 24 -5.68 -18.31 4.60
N TYR A 25 -4.55 -17.67 4.85
CA TYR A 25 -3.50 -18.20 5.73
C TYR A 25 -3.03 -17.12 6.72
N GLN A 26 -2.43 -17.54 7.83
CA GLN A 26 -1.91 -16.63 8.86
C GLN A 26 -0.45 -16.25 8.56
N SER A 27 -0.24 -15.10 7.94
CA SER A 27 1.10 -14.55 7.72
C SER A 27 1.61 -13.81 8.96
N GLU A 28 2.92 -13.87 9.21
CA GLU A 28 3.62 -13.00 10.17
C GLU A 28 3.52 -11.49 9.84
N ASN A 29 3.07 -11.15 8.62
CA ASN A 29 2.90 -9.78 8.19
C ASN A 29 1.54 -9.19 8.58
N ILE A 30 0.59 -10.00 9.07
CA ILE A 30 -0.69 -9.50 9.59
C ILE A 30 -0.39 -8.54 10.76
N GLY A 31 -1.03 -7.37 10.74
CA GLY A 31 -0.78 -6.28 11.69
C GLY A 31 0.34 -5.33 11.30
N ARG A 32 1.20 -5.67 10.32
CA ARG A 32 2.22 -4.75 9.81
C ARG A 32 1.60 -3.67 8.93
N GLN A 33 2.13 -2.46 9.03
CA GLN A 33 1.77 -1.35 8.16
C GLN A 33 2.48 -1.51 6.81
N ILE A 34 1.69 -1.55 5.73
CA ILE A 34 2.17 -1.71 4.35
C ILE A 34 2.12 -0.39 3.56
N VAL A 35 1.10 0.44 3.81
CA VAL A 35 1.01 1.81 3.31
C VAL A 35 1.36 2.76 4.44
N ILE A 36 2.38 3.58 4.25
CA ILE A 36 2.99 4.39 5.29
C ILE A 36 2.96 5.86 4.86
N ASP A 37 2.34 6.70 5.68
CA ASP A 37 2.33 8.17 5.56
C ASP A 37 2.06 8.68 4.13
N MET A 38 1.02 8.14 3.48
CA MET A 38 0.59 8.63 2.16
C MET A 38 -0.15 9.96 2.31
N VAL A 39 0.55 11.06 2.09
CA VAL A 39 0.03 12.43 2.18
C VAL A 39 -0.60 12.82 0.84
N PRO A 40 -1.82 13.40 0.84
CA PRO A 40 -2.50 13.83 -0.37
C PRO A 40 -1.73 14.96 -1.09
N GLN A 41 -1.64 14.84 -2.41
CA GLN A 41 -1.01 15.81 -3.32
C GLN A 41 -2.04 16.51 -4.23
N GLY A 42 -3.33 16.26 -4.03
CA GLY A 42 -4.41 16.71 -4.91
C GLY A 42 -4.75 15.71 -6.02
N ASP A 43 -5.94 15.86 -6.60
CA ASP A 43 -6.45 15.03 -7.72
C ASP A 43 -6.37 13.52 -7.48
N GLY A 44 -6.64 13.06 -6.25
CA GLY A 44 -6.57 11.64 -5.89
C GLY A 44 -5.14 11.06 -5.84
N ARG A 45 -4.10 11.90 -5.97
CA ARG A 45 -2.70 11.49 -5.85
C ARG A 45 -2.21 11.60 -4.41
N TYR A 46 -1.34 10.67 -4.02
CA TYR A 46 -0.67 10.66 -2.72
C TYR A 46 0.80 10.25 -2.85
N GLU A 47 1.63 10.76 -1.96
CA GLU A 47 3.03 10.39 -1.84
C GLU A 47 3.38 10.03 -0.39
N GLY A 48 4.22 9.02 -0.22
CA GLY A 48 4.59 8.48 1.08
C GLY A 48 5.56 7.33 0.91
N SER A 49 5.38 6.28 1.70
CA SER A 49 6.22 5.07 1.67
C SER A 49 5.41 3.79 1.63
N VAL A 50 6.02 2.73 1.10
CA VAL A 50 5.41 1.39 1.02
C VAL A 50 6.39 0.35 1.53
N TYR A 51 5.94 -0.48 2.45
CA TYR A 51 6.68 -1.66 2.86
C TYR A 51 6.42 -2.82 1.91
N ARG A 52 7.46 -3.57 1.54
CA ARG A 52 7.38 -4.77 0.71
C ARG A 52 7.76 -5.99 1.56
N PRO A 53 6.80 -6.82 1.97
CA PRO A 53 7.07 -8.01 2.78
C PRO A 53 8.05 -9.00 2.13
N SER A 54 8.03 -9.15 0.79
CA SER A 54 8.83 -10.14 0.08
C SER A 54 10.34 -9.97 0.20
N ASN A 55 10.81 -8.80 0.64
CA ASN A 55 12.23 -8.53 0.82
C ASN A 55 12.53 -7.58 1.99
N ASP A 56 11.55 -7.40 2.88
CA ASP A 56 11.65 -6.60 4.10
C ASP A 56 12.20 -5.18 3.91
N ARG A 57 11.77 -4.49 2.84
CA ARG A 57 12.25 -3.13 2.50
C ARG A 57 11.13 -2.12 2.38
N ILE A 58 11.46 -0.87 2.68
CA ILE A 58 10.60 0.29 2.48
C ILE A 58 11.04 1.03 1.22
N TYR A 59 10.05 1.44 0.43
CA TYR A 59 10.21 2.12 -0.86
C TYR A 59 9.46 3.44 -0.87
N ILE A 60 9.89 4.37 -1.74
CA ILE A 60 9.11 5.57 -2.03
C ILE A 60 7.80 5.13 -2.67
N GLY A 61 6.70 5.54 -2.05
CA GLY A 61 5.34 5.19 -2.39
C GLY A 61 4.63 6.29 -3.14
N ARG A 62 3.92 5.93 -4.21
CA ARG A 62 2.94 6.79 -4.87
C ARG A 62 1.61 6.07 -5.00
N MET A 63 0.53 6.72 -4.63
CA MET A 63 -0.83 6.22 -4.86
C MET A 63 -1.61 7.15 -5.77
N GLU A 64 -2.50 6.55 -6.55
CA GLU A 64 -3.50 7.24 -7.34
C GLU A 64 -4.84 6.54 -7.12
N VAL A 65 -5.83 7.29 -6.68
CA VAL A 65 -7.17 6.80 -6.33
C VAL A 65 -8.17 7.35 -7.32
N ASP A 66 -8.94 6.46 -7.94
CA ASP A 66 -10.02 6.77 -8.88
C ASP A 66 -11.25 5.92 -8.54
N GLY A 67 -12.24 6.56 -7.90
CA GLY A 67 -13.41 5.88 -7.33
C GLY A 67 -13.01 4.76 -6.36
N ASP A 68 -13.32 3.53 -6.75
CA ASP A 68 -13.01 2.31 -5.98
C ASP A 68 -11.71 1.63 -6.40
N ARG A 69 -10.91 2.25 -7.27
CA ARG A 69 -9.62 1.73 -7.72
C ARG A 69 -8.47 2.52 -7.11
N LEU A 70 -7.40 1.81 -6.76
CA LEU A 70 -6.17 2.38 -6.24
C LEU A 70 -4.99 1.75 -6.97
N SER A 71 -4.16 2.56 -7.62
CA SER A 71 -2.85 2.14 -8.16
C SER A 71 -1.75 2.52 -7.18
N LEU A 72 -1.11 1.51 -6.58
CA LEU A 72 0.04 1.67 -5.68
C LEU A 72 1.33 1.41 -6.43
N ARG A 73 2.28 2.35 -6.35
CA ARG A 73 3.63 2.21 -6.90
C ARG A 73 4.66 2.30 -5.79
N GLY A 74 5.57 1.33 -5.74
CA GLY A 74 6.76 1.38 -4.90
C GLY A 74 8.00 1.45 -5.80
N CYS A 75 8.80 2.50 -5.66
CA CYS A 75 10.01 2.72 -6.45
C CYS A 75 11.27 2.73 -5.56
N VAL A 76 12.37 2.21 -6.09
CA VAL A 76 13.70 2.42 -5.47
C VAL A 76 14.06 3.91 -5.47
N ALA A 77 14.97 4.32 -4.59
CA ALA A 77 15.57 5.66 -4.62
C ALA A 77 16.14 5.94 -6.02
N GLY A 78 15.72 7.04 -6.66
CA GLY A 78 16.05 7.39 -8.05
C GLY A 78 14.96 7.06 -9.09
N GLY A 79 13.86 6.41 -8.72
CA GLY A 79 12.61 6.41 -9.49
C GLY A 79 12.55 5.54 -10.76
N LEU A 80 13.63 4.86 -11.15
CA LEU A 80 13.72 4.10 -12.41
C LEU A 80 13.15 2.68 -12.33
N LEU A 81 13.24 2.01 -11.17
CA LEU A 81 12.72 0.65 -10.97
C LEU A 81 11.53 0.70 -10.01
N CYS A 82 10.33 0.53 -10.55
CA CYS A 82 9.08 0.59 -9.80
C CYS A 82 8.27 -0.70 -9.99
N ALA A 83 7.71 -1.21 -8.90
CA ALA A 83 6.64 -2.20 -8.97
C ALA A 83 5.29 -1.50 -8.81
N ARG A 84 4.28 -1.97 -9.55
CA ARG A 84 2.91 -1.48 -9.46
C ARG A 84 1.98 -2.58 -8.96
N GLN A 85 1.02 -2.21 -8.13
CA GLN A 85 -0.09 -3.04 -7.70
C GLN A 85 -1.39 -2.27 -7.92
N ASN A 86 -2.44 -2.95 -8.38
CA ASN A 86 -3.77 -2.37 -8.52
C ASN A 86 -4.69 -3.02 -7.49
N TRP A 87 -5.28 -2.19 -6.63
CA TRP A 87 -6.21 -2.62 -5.60
C TRP A 87 -7.60 -2.12 -5.92
N VAL A 88 -8.58 -2.89 -5.49
CA VAL A 88 -9.99 -2.50 -5.50
C VAL A 88 -10.44 -2.34 -4.07
N ARG A 89 -11.26 -1.32 -3.82
CA ARG A 89 -11.95 -1.15 -2.55
C ARG A 89 -12.95 -2.30 -2.43
N LEU A 90 -12.93 -2.98 -1.29
CA LEU A 90 -13.95 -3.94 -0.91
C LEU A 90 -14.96 -3.21 -0.03
N GLN A 91 -16.25 -3.47 -0.25
CA GLN A 91 -17.36 -2.95 0.55
C GLN A 91 -17.62 -3.85 1.75
#